data_AF-A0A0W1RD08-F1
#
_entry.id   AF-A0A0W1RD08-F1
#
_cell.length_a   1.000
_cell.length_b   1.000
_cell.length_c   1.000
_cell.angle_alpha   90.00
_cell.angle_beta   90.00
_cell.angle_gamma   90.00
#
_symmetry.space_group_name_H-M   'P 1'
#
loop_
_entity.id
_entity.type
_entity.pdbx_description
1 polymer ?
#
loop_
_entity_poly.entity_id
_entity_poly.type
_entity_poly.pdbx_seq_one_letter_code
_entity_poly.pdbx_strand_id
1 'polypeptide(L)'
;MAAHDASDAEQTRDTEQTTTRRSRRRFLGTAGALGIAAIAGCAGNGDDSTTPAGNDTATSTASPTATPTETETETETETPMEAVDPDVPILNYALTLEHLENAFYRDGLEMFSDDELMNADALSQFGETVRMDVPEYLRLAGEHEAAHVEAISQVVTDLGGTPVEEAEYDFGYETPSEFLAVGKALENTGVAAYAGAAPSVTSNEILSTAAGIHSVEARHASFLNLVNSDSPFPNAVDEAKSMEEVLEIAGQFITSEMGDSETPMTEDRPIERKQEDDTSDVDILNYALTLEHLENAFYRDGLEMFSNDELMNADAVSDFNESVRMMLPDHLATVGDHEAAHVDALSQTVSDLGGTPVEEAEYDFGYETPSEFYAVARALENTGVAAYAGAAPSVSNDDILNAALGIHSVEARHASLLNEINMETPFPDGVDEPMTMSEVQEVAGQFIVEN
;
A
#
# COMPACT_ATOMS: atom_id res chain seq x y z
N MET A 1 -57.95 -47.03 -11.20
CA MET A 1 -56.77 -47.90 -11.45
C MET A 1 -55.56 -47.07 -11.04
N ALA A 2 -55.14 -47.14 -9.77
CA ALA A 2 -54.04 -47.99 -9.27
C ALA A 2 -52.69 -47.59 -9.93
N ALA A 3 -51.73 -46.91 -9.29
CA ALA A 3 -50.93 -47.18 -8.09
C ALA A 3 -49.85 -48.28 -8.26
N HIS A 4 -48.65 -48.01 -7.72
CA HIS A 4 -47.49 -48.90 -7.45
C HIS A 4 -46.62 -49.34 -8.65
N ASP A 5 -45.32 -49.64 -8.56
CA ASP A 5 -44.24 -49.68 -7.53
C ASP A 5 -42.93 -49.90 -8.34
N ALA A 6 -41.79 -49.27 -8.04
CA ALA A 6 -40.68 -49.71 -7.17
C ALA A 6 -39.67 -50.74 -7.74
N SER A 7 -38.38 -50.40 -7.56
CA SER A 7 -37.18 -51.27 -7.37
C SER A 7 -36.67 -52.06 -8.60
N ASP A 8 -35.44 -52.52 -8.75
CA ASP A 8 -34.14 -52.40 -8.06
C ASP A 8 -33.10 -53.08 -8.98
N ALA A 9 -31.81 -52.68 -8.87
CA ALA A 9 -30.56 -53.44 -9.14
C ALA A 9 -30.37 -54.22 -10.50
N GLU A 10 -29.20 -54.45 -11.10
CA GLU A 10 -27.82 -54.64 -10.62
C GLU A 10 -26.85 -54.74 -11.85
N GLN A 11 -25.61 -54.24 -11.68
CA GLN A 11 -24.30 -54.66 -12.25
C GLN A 11 -24.10 -55.05 -13.74
N THR A 12 -23.18 -54.35 -14.40
CA THR A 12 -21.85 -54.85 -14.89
C THR A 12 -20.96 -53.65 -15.25
N ARG A 13 -20.01 -53.23 -14.41
CA ARG A 13 -18.54 -53.40 -14.55
C ARG A 13 -18.03 -53.46 -16.00
N ASP A 14 -17.35 -52.38 -16.42
CA ASP A 14 -16.05 -52.52 -17.07
C ASP A 14 -15.12 -51.38 -16.66
N THR A 15 -13.85 -51.72 -16.54
CA THR A 15 -12.83 -50.98 -15.78
C THR A 15 -11.75 -50.54 -16.77
N GLU A 16 -11.56 -49.25 -16.99
CA GLU A 16 -10.31 -48.75 -17.56
C GLU A 16 -9.81 -47.57 -16.74
N GLN A 17 -8.67 -47.81 -16.11
CA GLN A 17 -7.90 -46.87 -15.32
C GLN A 17 -7.13 -45.95 -16.28
N THR A 18 -7.38 -44.65 -16.19
CA THR A 18 -6.40 -43.63 -16.61
C THR A 18 -6.03 -42.80 -15.38
N THR A 19 -4.80 -43.02 -14.95
CA THR A 19 -4.13 -42.29 -13.88
C THR A 19 -3.73 -40.91 -14.36
N THR A 20 -4.35 -39.86 -13.83
CA THR A 20 -3.78 -38.51 -13.80
C THR A 20 -3.68 -38.05 -12.35
N ARG A 21 -2.44 -37.79 -11.92
CA ARG A 21 -2.10 -37.28 -10.59
C ARG A 21 -2.62 -35.84 -10.49
N ARG A 22 -3.75 -35.62 -9.82
CA ARG A 22 -4.10 -34.31 -9.25
C ARG A 22 -3.36 -34.14 -7.92
N SER A 23 -2.39 -33.23 -7.90
CA SER A 23 -1.80 -32.69 -6.68
C SER A 23 -2.89 -31.96 -5.92
N ARG A 24 -3.19 -32.42 -4.70
CA ARG A 24 -4.08 -31.72 -3.76
C ARG A 24 -3.19 -30.88 -2.85
N ARG A 25 -3.06 -29.58 -3.11
CA ARG A 25 -2.57 -28.63 -2.09
C ARG A 25 -3.79 -28.09 -1.36
N ARG A 26 -3.77 -28.26 -0.05
CA ARG A 26 -4.87 -28.00 0.87
C ARG A 26 -4.48 -26.71 1.59
N PHE A 27 -5.16 -25.62 1.28
CA PHE A 27 -5.03 -24.35 2.00
C PHE A 27 -5.56 -24.58 3.43
N LEU A 28 -4.72 -24.34 4.43
CA LEU A 28 -5.10 -24.36 5.84
C LEU A 28 -4.87 -22.95 6.36
N GLY A 29 -5.98 -22.25 6.58
CA GLY A 29 -5.99 -20.99 7.31
C GLY A 29 -5.62 -21.21 8.78
N THR A 30 -4.92 -20.24 9.33
CA THR A 30 -4.75 -20.06 10.77
C THR A 30 -4.85 -18.57 11.07
N ALA A 31 -5.95 -18.20 11.74
CA ALA A 31 -6.10 -16.97 12.48
C ALA A 31 -5.10 -16.94 13.65
N GLY A 32 -4.47 -15.79 13.88
CA GLY A 32 -3.60 -15.52 15.01
C GLY A 32 -3.63 -14.02 15.30
N ALA A 33 -3.97 -13.69 16.54
CA ALA A 33 -4.26 -12.34 17.02
C ALA A 33 -3.04 -11.39 17.08
N LEU A 34 -3.36 -10.11 16.92
CA LEU A 34 -2.56 -8.89 17.09
C LEU A 34 -1.50 -8.98 18.18
N GLY A 35 -0.26 -8.61 17.82
CA GLY A 35 0.84 -8.34 18.73
C GLY A 35 1.47 -6.99 18.39
N ILE A 36 1.14 -5.97 19.17
CA ILE A 36 1.76 -4.64 19.14
C ILE A 36 3.28 -4.81 19.31
N ALA A 37 4.05 -4.41 18.29
CA ALA A 37 5.50 -4.37 18.35
C ALA A 37 5.94 -3.13 19.15
N ALA A 38 6.30 -3.32 20.42
CA ALA A 38 6.96 -2.30 21.21
C ALA A 38 8.42 -2.15 20.76
N ILE A 39 8.79 -0.97 20.24
CA ILE A 39 10.15 -0.62 19.84
C ILE A 39 11.05 -0.54 21.09
N ALA A 40 11.99 -1.48 21.21
CA ALA A 40 12.94 -1.52 22.31
C ALA A 40 14.14 -0.60 22.04
N GLY A 41 14.09 0.63 22.54
CA GLY A 41 15.23 1.53 22.60
C GLY A 41 16.32 1.05 23.56
N CYS A 42 17.58 1.05 23.13
CA CYS A 42 18.75 0.96 24.00
C CYS A 42 19.76 2.05 23.64
N ALA A 43 19.81 3.08 24.48
CA ALA A 43 20.86 4.08 24.51
C ALA A 43 22.08 3.61 25.33
N GLY A 44 23.29 4.02 24.93
CA GLY A 44 24.26 4.57 25.88
C GLY A 44 25.72 4.06 25.87
N ASN A 45 26.61 5.03 25.63
CA ASN A 45 28.04 5.18 26.01
C ASN A 45 29.10 4.53 25.09
N GLY A 46 30.15 5.21 24.62
CA GLY A 46 30.75 6.50 24.96
C GLY A 46 32.27 6.37 25.21
N ASP A 47 33.07 7.21 24.53
CA ASP A 47 34.50 7.54 24.76
C ASP A 47 35.56 6.45 24.51
N ASP A 48 36.81 6.69 24.07
CA ASP A 48 37.64 7.90 24.02
C ASP A 48 38.77 7.73 22.96
N SER A 49 39.27 8.88 22.51
CA SER A 49 40.45 9.16 21.70
C SER A 49 41.79 8.62 22.23
N THR A 50 42.77 8.39 21.34
CA THR A 50 44.12 9.01 21.40
C THR A 50 45.08 8.44 20.34
N THR A 51 45.58 9.32 19.47
CA THR A 51 46.92 9.25 18.88
C THR A 51 47.84 10.20 19.66
N PRO A 52 49.17 9.96 19.69
CA PRO A 52 50.01 10.90 18.94
C PRO A 52 51.28 10.30 18.31
N ALA A 53 51.78 11.08 17.35
CA ALA A 53 52.94 10.91 16.50
C ALA A 53 54.31 10.74 17.21
N GLY A 54 55.27 10.17 16.47
CA GLY A 54 56.70 10.21 16.76
C GLY A 54 57.50 10.18 15.46
N ASN A 55 58.23 11.28 15.22
CA ASN A 55 59.07 11.58 14.05
C ASN A 55 60.53 11.16 14.30
N ASP A 56 61.31 10.96 13.21
CA ASP A 56 62.79 11.10 13.05
C ASP A 56 63.40 9.96 12.21
N THR A 57 64.44 10.08 11.39
CA THR A 57 65.13 11.16 10.65
C THR A 57 66.23 10.47 9.82
N ALA A 58 66.26 10.75 8.51
CA ALA A 58 67.41 10.91 7.59
C ALA A 58 68.26 9.77 6.98
N THR A 59 68.53 10.03 5.68
CA THR A 59 69.78 9.87 4.88
C THR A 59 70.01 8.56 4.11
N SER A 60 69.96 8.60 2.78
CA SER A 60 71.18 8.77 1.95
C SER A 60 70.89 8.75 0.45
N THR A 61 71.79 9.45 -0.24
CA THR A 61 71.89 9.83 -1.65
C THR A 61 72.13 8.67 -2.64
N ALA A 62 71.54 8.75 -3.84
CA ALA A 62 72.26 8.65 -5.13
C ALA A 62 71.29 8.72 -6.34
N SER A 63 71.70 9.46 -7.37
CA SER A 63 71.28 9.36 -8.77
C SER A 63 72.49 9.84 -9.62
N PRO A 64 72.64 9.55 -10.92
CA PRO A 64 71.69 8.90 -11.84
C PRO A 64 72.31 7.82 -12.75
N THR A 65 71.46 6.95 -13.32
CA THR A 65 71.78 6.19 -14.54
C THR A 65 70.58 6.26 -15.47
N ALA A 66 70.80 6.81 -16.67
CA ALA A 66 69.81 6.95 -17.72
C ALA A 66 69.58 5.63 -18.48
N THR A 67 68.32 5.24 -18.69
CA THR A 67 67.84 4.34 -19.76
C THR A 67 66.31 4.54 -19.91
N PRO A 68 65.73 4.08 -21.02
CA PRO A 68 65.20 4.89 -22.12
C PRO A 68 63.78 5.43 -21.88
N THR A 69 63.41 6.46 -22.65
CA THR A 69 62.05 6.96 -22.81
C THR A 69 61.09 5.84 -23.22
N GLU A 70 60.21 5.44 -22.32
CA GLU A 70 58.97 4.77 -22.68
C GLU A 70 58.00 5.83 -23.19
N THR A 71 57.43 5.58 -24.36
CA THR A 71 56.30 6.34 -24.88
C THR A 71 55.15 6.17 -23.89
N GLU A 72 54.74 7.26 -23.24
CA GLU A 72 53.49 7.30 -22.48
C GLU A 72 52.36 6.97 -23.46
N THR A 73 51.82 5.77 -23.34
CA THR A 73 50.47 5.49 -23.82
C THR A 73 49.57 6.40 -23.00
N GLU A 74 48.99 7.40 -23.66
CA GLU A 74 47.88 8.18 -23.10
C GLU A 74 46.84 7.17 -22.60
N THR A 75 46.74 7.04 -21.29
CA THR A 75 45.62 6.34 -20.68
C THR A 75 44.44 7.23 -21.00
N GLU A 76 43.61 6.81 -21.95
CA GLU A 76 42.31 7.41 -22.17
C GLU A 76 41.66 7.51 -20.79
N THR A 77 41.47 8.74 -20.33
CA THR A 77 40.68 9.00 -19.14
C THR A 77 39.30 8.49 -19.52
N GLU A 78 38.91 7.32 -19.00
CA GLU A 78 37.55 6.85 -19.10
C GLU A 78 36.69 8.00 -18.58
N THR A 79 35.87 8.55 -19.49
CA THR A 79 34.79 9.46 -19.11
C THR A 79 34.05 8.75 -17.98
N PRO A 80 33.90 9.35 -16.78
CA PRO A 80 33.14 8.71 -15.71
C PRO A 80 31.80 8.31 -16.30
N MET A 81 31.52 7.00 -16.34
CA MET A 81 30.20 6.50 -16.63
C MET A 81 29.27 7.24 -15.66
N GLU A 82 28.24 7.92 -16.16
CA GLU A 82 27.29 8.59 -15.26
C GLU A 82 26.82 7.55 -14.26
N ALA A 83 27.01 7.87 -12.97
CA ALA A 83 26.59 6.99 -11.90
C ALA A 83 25.07 6.90 -11.98
N VAL A 84 24.55 5.69 -12.19
CA VAL A 84 23.11 5.40 -12.16
C VAL A 84 22.56 5.87 -10.81
N ASP A 85 21.39 6.52 -10.83
CA ASP A 85 20.77 7.02 -9.61
C ASP A 85 20.53 5.89 -8.60
N PRO A 86 20.78 6.12 -7.29
CA PRO A 86 20.56 5.13 -6.25
C PRO A 86 19.11 4.60 -6.17
N ASP A 87 18.11 5.31 -6.64
CA ASP A 87 16.72 4.86 -6.57
C ASP A 87 16.33 3.91 -7.71
N VAL A 88 17.14 3.80 -8.77
CA VAL A 88 16.86 2.92 -9.93
C VAL A 88 16.61 1.45 -9.54
N PRO A 89 17.39 0.80 -8.65
CA PRO A 89 17.09 -0.57 -8.21
C PRO A 89 15.74 -0.70 -7.48
N ILE A 90 15.34 0.32 -6.71
CA ILE A 90 14.07 0.32 -5.96
C ILE A 90 12.89 0.50 -6.92
N LEU A 91 13.05 1.40 -7.91
CA LEU A 91 12.07 1.59 -8.97
C LEU A 91 11.91 0.35 -9.84
N ASN A 92 13.00 -0.34 -10.18
CA ASN A 92 12.91 -1.62 -10.92
C ASN A 92 12.29 -2.74 -10.09
N TYR A 93 12.47 -2.72 -8.77
CA TYR A 93 11.74 -3.61 -7.87
C TYR A 93 10.23 -3.32 -7.93
N ALA A 94 9.81 -2.05 -7.79
CA ALA A 94 8.40 -1.67 -7.92
C ALA A 94 7.85 -2.06 -9.30
N LEU A 95 8.54 -1.69 -10.38
CA LEU A 95 8.17 -2.00 -11.77
C LEU A 95 7.99 -3.50 -12.04
N THR A 96 8.71 -4.36 -11.32
CA THR A 96 8.51 -5.82 -11.41
C THR A 96 7.11 -6.24 -10.94
N LEU A 97 6.60 -5.58 -9.89
CA LEU A 97 5.26 -5.81 -9.33
C LEU A 97 4.19 -5.16 -10.21
N GLU A 98 4.42 -3.93 -10.66
CA GLU A 98 3.52 -3.25 -11.61
C GLU A 98 3.30 -4.06 -12.90
N HIS A 99 4.36 -4.68 -13.43
CA HIS A 99 4.23 -5.58 -14.57
C HIS A 99 3.38 -6.82 -14.24
N LEU A 100 3.51 -7.36 -13.02
CA LEU A 100 2.72 -8.51 -12.57
C LEU A 100 1.24 -8.16 -12.46
N GLU A 101 0.89 -7.02 -11.85
CA GLU A 101 -0.49 -6.55 -11.66
C GLU A 101 -1.13 -6.09 -12.97
N ASN A 102 -0.41 -5.33 -13.80
CA ASN A 102 -0.87 -4.97 -15.15
C ASN A 102 -1.14 -6.22 -16.01
N ALA A 103 -0.25 -7.21 -15.99
CA ALA A 103 -0.48 -8.47 -16.70
C ALA A 103 -1.68 -9.25 -16.13
N PHE A 104 -1.83 -9.28 -14.81
CA PHE A 104 -2.96 -9.92 -14.13
C PHE A 104 -4.31 -9.37 -14.60
N TYR A 105 -4.50 -8.05 -14.54
CA TYR A 105 -5.75 -7.44 -14.98
C TYR A 105 -5.99 -7.60 -16.47
N ARG A 106 -4.97 -7.32 -17.29
CA ARG A 106 -5.05 -7.45 -18.75
C ARG A 106 -5.49 -8.86 -19.16
N ASP A 107 -4.85 -9.89 -18.62
CA ASP A 107 -5.10 -11.27 -19.01
C ASP A 107 -6.42 -11.80 -18.42
N GLY A 108 -6.77 -11.39 -17.20
CA GLY A 108 -8.04 -11.75 -16.56
C GLY A 108 -9.25 -11.14 -17.27
N LEU A 109 -9.16 -9.86 -17.66
CA LEU A 109 -10.20 -9.15 -18.39
C LEU A 109 -10.32 -9.60 -19.86
N GLU A 110 -9.25 -10.18 -20.45
CA GLU A 110 -9.36 -10.89 -21.73
C GLU A 110 -10.06 -12.26 -21.56
N MET A 111 -9.83 -12.93 -20.43
CA MET A 111 -10.33 -14.29 -20.18
C MET A 111 -11.83 -14.33 -19.84
N PHE A 112 -12.32 -13.39 -19.03
CA PHE A 112 -13.70 -13.37 -18.53
C PHE A 112 -14.49 -12.20 -19.11
N SER A 113 -15.72 -12.49 -19.54
CA SER A 113 -16.66 -11.44 -19.95
C SER A 113 -17.24 -10.67 -18.76
N ASP A 114 -17.73 -9.44 -18.99
CA ASP A 114 -18.46 -8.66 -17.97
C ASP A 114 -19.60 -9.48 -17.34
N ASP A 115 -20.33 -10.26 -18.14
CA ASP A 115 -21.40 -11.14 -17.67
C ASP A 115 -20.89 -12.24 -16.73
N GLU A 116 -19.70 -12.79 -16.96
CA GLU A 116 -19.09 -13.80 -16.09
C GLU A 116 -18.57 -13.16 -14.79
N LEU A 117 -17.94 -11.98 -14.88
CA LEU A 117 -17.43 -11.23 -13.73
C LEU A 117 -18.55 -10.81 -12.78
N MET A 118 -19.61 -10.16 -13.28
CA MET A 118 -20.72 -9.71 -12.43
C MET A 118 -21.54 -10.86 -11.83
N ASN A 119 -21.41 -12.08 -12.36
CA ASN A 119 -22.08 -13.28 -11.85
C ASN A 119 -21.13 -14.26 -11.16
N ALA A 120 -19.93 -13.82 -10.78
CA ALA A 120 -19.01 -14.59 -9.97
C ALA A 120 -19.69 -15.05 -8.65
N ASP A 121 -19.43 -16.28 -8.21
CA ASP A 121 -20.01 -16.82 -6.95
C ASP A 121 -19.64 -15.96 -5.73
N ALA A 122 -18.42 -15.40 -5.72
CA ALA A 122 -17.93 -14.44 -4.72
C ALA A 122 -18.87 -13.23 -4.55
N LEU A 123 -19.53 -12.81 -5.63
CA LEU A 123 -20.41 -11.65 -5.62
C LEU A 123 -21.85 -11.96 -5.22
N SER A 124 -22.19 -13.23 -4.93
CA SER A 124 -23.59 -13.67 -4.78
C SER A 124 -24.38 -12.99 -3.65
N GLN A 125 -23.69 -12.39 -2.66
CA GLN A 125 -24.32 -11.62 -1.59
C GLN A 125 -24.71 -10.18 -1.98
N PHE A 126 -24.11 -9.66 -3.06
CA PHE A 126 -24.29 -8.29 -3.51
C PHE A 126 -25.50 -8.14 -4.43
N GLY A 127 -26.11 -6.95 -4.39
CA GLY A 127 -27.21 -6.58 -5.27
C GLY A 127 -26.78 -6.49 -6.73
N GLU A 128 -27.73 -6.47 -7.65
CA GLU A 128 -27.43 -6.30 -9.08
C GLU A 128 -26.67 -4.99 -9.37
N THR A 129 -27.02 -3.89 -8.69
CA THR A 129 -26.34 -2.59 -8.82
C THR A 129 -24.83 -2.72 -8.62
N VAL A 130 -24.37 -3.14 -7.43
CA VAL A 130 -22.95 -3.31 -7.11
C VAL A 130 -22.26 -4.28 -8.08
N ARG A 131 -22.93 -5.39 -8.42
CA ARG A 131 -22.36 -6.39 -9.34
C ARG A 131 -22.12 -5.84 -10.74
N MET A 132 -22.95 -4.92 -11.22
CA MET A 132 -22.81 -4.31 -12.54
C MET A 132 -21.60 -3.36 -12.64
N ASP A 133 -21.14 -2.80 -11.52
CA ASP A 133 -20.00 -1.87 -11.49
C ASP A 133 -18.65 -2.62 -11.43
N VAL A 134 -18.63 -3.86 -10.91
CA VAL A 134 -17.40 -4.66 -10.74
C VAL A 134 -16.55 -4.77 -12.01
N PRO A 135 -17.09 -5.10 -13.21
CA PRO A 135 -16.28 -5.18 -14.42
C PRO A 135 -15.63 -3.84 -14.81
N GLU A 136 -16.30 -2.71 -14.54
CA GLU A 136 -15.75 -1.39 -14.80
C GLU A 136 -14.61 -1.07 -13.83
N TYR A 137 -14.80 -1.32 -12.53
CA TYR A 137 -13.79 -1.09 -11.51
C TYR A 137 -12.54 -1.95 -11.72
N LEU A 138 -12.68 -3.21 -12.14
CA LEU A 138 -11.55 -4.06 -12.49
C LEU A 138 -10.78 -3.53 -13.72
N ARG A 139 -11.48 -2.94 -14.69
CA ARG A 139 -10.87 -2.34 -15.87
C ARG A 139 -10.14 -1.05 -15.53
N LEU A 140 -10.73 -0.24 -14.67
CA LEU A 140 -10.11 0.98 -14.16
C LEU A 140 -8.84 0.66 -13.36
N ALA A 141 -8.86 -0.35 -12.47
CA ALA A 141 -7.65 -0.82 -11.79
C ALA A 141 -6.57 -1.23 -12.80
N GLY A 142 -6.91 -2.06 -13.80
CA GLY A 142 -5.97 -2.41 -14.87
C GLY A 142 -5.44 -1.22 -15.69
N GLU A 143 -6.22 -0.14 -15.84
CA GLU A 143 -5.76 1.11 -16.46
C GLU A 143 -4.77 1.86 -15.56
N HIS A 144 -4.95 1.82 -14.23
CA HIS A 144 -4.01 2.37 -13.26
C HIS A 144 -2.68 1.62 -13.30
N GLU A 145 -2.70 0.29 -13.19
CA GLU A 145 -1.48 -0.54 -13.25
C GLU A 145 -0.67 -0.30 -14.54
N ALA A 146 -1.37 -0.16 -15.67
CA ALA A 146 -0.72 0.15 -16.94
C ALA A 146 -0.06 1.54 -16.94
N ALA A 147 -0.70 2.53 -16.30
CA ALA A 147 -0.15 3.87 -16.16
C ALA A 147 1.06 3.91 -15.21
N HIS A 148 1.04 3.13 -14.12
CA HIS A 148 2.18 2.99 -13.21
C HIS A 148 3.39 2.37 -13.90
N VAL A 149 3.20 1.29 -14.66
CA VAL A 149 4.26 0.69 -15.50
C VAL A 149 4.90 1.74 -16.41
N GLU A 150 4.09 2.54 -17.12
CA GLU A 150 4.60 3.59 -18.01
C GLU A 150 5.38 4.65 -17.24
N ALA A 151 4.82 5.15 -16.13
CA ALA A 151 5.43 6.19 -15.31
C ALA A 151 6.77 5.74 -14.72
N ILE A 152 6.81 4.58 -14.08
CA ILE A 152 8.03 4.08 -13.42
C ILE A 152 9.10 3.73 -14.47
N SER A 153 8.73 3.15 -15.60
CA SER A 153 9.67 2.90 -16.72
C SER A 153 10.32 4.18 -17.22
N GLN A 154 9.53 5.25 -17.34
CA GLN A 154 10.02 6.56 -17.75
C GLN A 154 10.99 7.14 -16.71
N VAL A 155 10.64 7.11 -15.42
CA VAL A 155 11.51 7.59 -14.33
C VAL A 155 12.83 6.80 -14.29
N VAL A 156 12.79 5.46 -14.41
CA VAL A 156 14.01 4.65 -14.46
C VAL A 156 14.92 5.07 -15.61
N THR A 157 14.34 5.33 -16.79
CA THR A 157 15.10 5.78 -17.96
C THR A 157 15.71 7.18 -17.74
N ASP A 158 14.95 8.10 -17.17
CA ASP A 158 15.40 9.47 -16.91
C ASP A 158 16.52 9.54 -15.87
N LEU A 159 16.55 8.59 -14.95
CA LEU A 159 17.62 8.39 -13.96
C LEU A 159 18.83 7.61 -14.50
N GLY A 160 18.87 7.35 -15.81
CA GLY A 160 19.98 6.65 -16.47
C GLY A 160 19.99 5.13 -16.25
N GLY A 161 18.90 4.56 -15.72
CA GLY A 161 18.69 3.13 -15.56
C GLY A 161 18.14 2.44 -16.82
N THR A 162 18.08 1.11 -16.77
CA THR A 162 17.32 0.30 -17.73
C THR A 162 16.07 -0.23 -17.03
N PRO A 163 14.85 0.08 -17.51
CA PRO A 163 13.63 -0.51 -16.98
C PRO A 163 13.67 -2.04 -17.06
N VAL A 164 13.21 -2.72 -16.02
CA VAL A 164 12.96 -4.17 -16.08
C VAL A 164 11.84 -4.45 -17.07
N GLU A 165 11.95 -5.55 -17.81
CA GLU A 165 10.95 -5.96 -18.79
C GLU A 165 9.90 -6.87 -18.13
N GLU A 166 8.69 -6.88 -18.70
CA GLU A 166 7.61 -7.78 -18.30
C GLU A 166 8.03 -9.26 -18.36
N ALA A 167 7.68 -10.04 -17.34
CA ALA A 167 7.94 -11.48 -17.27
C ALA A 167 6.79 -12.32 -17.88
N GLU A 168 6.96 -13.64 -17.98
CA GLU A 168 5.84 -14.55 -18.30
C GLU A 168 5.17 -15.03 -17.01
N TYR A 169 3.84 -14.88 -16.91
CA TYR A 169 3.08 -15.18 -15.69
C TYR A 169 2.10 -16.36 -15.83
N ASP A 170 1.84 -17.08 -14.74
CA ASP A 170 0.76 -18.05 -14.56
C ASP A 170 0.06 -17.79 -13.22
N PHE A 171 -1.14 -17.19 -13.29
CA PHE A 171 -1.95 -16.84 -12.13
C PHE A 171 -2.82 -17.99 -11.60
N GLY A 172 -2.97 -19.06 -12.37
CA GLY A 172 -3.66 -20.28 -11.93
C GLY A 172 -5.17 -20.18 -11.65
N TYR A 173 -5.84 -19.06 -11.94
CA TYR A 173 -7.29 -18.95 -11.84
C TYR A 173 -8.00 -19.61 -13.03
N GLU A 174 -9.13 -20.29 -12.79
CA GLU A 174 -9.97 -20.88 -13.84
C GLU A 174 -11.38 -20.25 -13.86
N THR A 175 -11.73 -19.46 -12.83
CA THR A 175 -13.06 -18.87 -12.63
C THR A 175 -12.98 -17.40 -12.25
N PRO A 176 -14.04 -16.60 -12.49
CA PRO A 176 -14.11 -15.21 -12.04
C PRO A 176 -13.89 -15.03 -10.53
N SER A 177 -14.36 -15.95 -9.69
CA SER A 177 -14.14 -15.89 -8.24
C SER A 177 -12.69 -16.18 -7.85
N GLU A 178 -12.00 -17.07 -8.57
CA GLU A 178 -10.56 -17.26 -8.37
C GLU A 178 -9.76 -16.06 -8.86
N PHE A 179 -10.16 -15.43 -9.97
CA PHE A 179 -9.57 -14.18 -10.44
C PHE A 179 -9.68 -13.08 -9.37
N LEU A 180 -10.88 -12.80 -8.85
CA LEU A 180 -11.08 -11.84 -7.76
C LEU A 180 -10.26 -12.18 -6.50
N ALA A 181 -10.10 -13.46 -6.18
CA ALA A 181 -9.32 -13.89 -5.02
C ALA A 181 -7.81 -13.71 -5.22
N VAL A 182 -7.30 -13.93 -6.44
CA VAL A 182 -5.90 -13.64 -6.79
C VAL A 182 -5.65 -12.14 -6.80
N GLY A 183 -6.55 -11.34 -7.38
CA GLY A 183 -6.46 -9.88 -7.37
C GLY A 183 -6.36 -9.35 -5.94
N LYS A 184 -7.25 -9.78 -5.05
CA LYS A 184 -7.15 -9.46 -3.62
C LYS A 184 -5.76 -9.76 -3.04
N ALA A 185 -5.16 -10.90 -3.38
CA ALA A 185 -3.85 -11.26 -2.86
C ALA A 185 -2.72 -10.39 -3.43
N LEU A 186 -2.80 -10.02 -4.72
CA LEU A 186 -1.84 -9.15 -5.39
C LEU A 186 -1.89 -7.74 -4.80
N GLU A 187 -3.05 -7.07 -4.80
CA GLU A 187 -3.18 -5.69 -4.30
C GLU A 187 -2.74 -5.55 -2.82
N ASN A 188 -3.12 -6.50 -1.95
CA ASN A 188 -2.65 -6.46 -0.56
C ASN A 188 -1.13 -6.69 -0.45
N THR A 189 -0.52 -7.38 -1.42
CA THR A 189 0.93 -7.51 -1.53
C THR A 189 1.56 -6.23 -2.07
N GLY A 190 0.94 -5.56 -3.05
CA GLY A 190 1.32 -4.24 -3.58
C GLY A 190 1.40 -3.19 -2.48
N VAL A 191 0.33 -3.05 -1.67
CA VAL A 191 0.30 -2.18 -0.48
C VAL A 191 1.52 -2.43 0.43
N ALA A 192 1.74 -3.69 0.82
CA ALA A 192 2.84 -4.04 1.71
C ALA A 192 4.23 -3.82 1.09
N ALA A 193 4.34 -3.95 -0.24
CA ALA A 193 5.57 -3.76 -1.00
C ALA A 193 5.99 -2.30 -1.07
N TYR A 194 5.07 -1.41 -1.43
CA TYR A 194 5.31 0.02 -1.45
C TYR A 194 5.69 0.56 -0.07
N ALA A 195 4.95 0.19 0.98
CA ALA A 195 5.26 0.58 2.35
C ALA A 195 6.64 0.07 2.81
N GLY A 196 7.00 -1.18 2.45
CA GLY A 196 8.29 -1.78 2.81
C GLY A 196 9.47 -1.25 2.00
N ALA A 197 9.25 -0.78 0.78
CA ALA A 197 10.28 -0.23 -0.08
C ALA A 197 10.54 1.26 0.12
N ALA A 198 9.53 2.02 0.55
CA ALA A 198 9.61 3.46 0.76
C ALA A 198 10.81 3.92 1.62
N PRO A 199 11.17 3.23 2.73
CA PRO A 199 12.37 3.59 3.50
C PRO A 199 13.69 3.47 2.71
N SER A 200 13.73 2.80 1.57
CA SER A 200 14.94 2.69 0.73
C SER A 200 15.05 3.78 -0.35
N VAL A 201 14.00 4.59 -0.54
CA VAL A 201 13.94 5.68 -1.53
C VAL A 201 14.64 6.92 -0.99
N THR A 202 15.53 7.50 -1.78
CA THR A 202 16.33 8.67 -1.40
C THR A 202 15.77 9.98 -1.92
N SER A 203 15.10 9.98 -3.08
CA SER A 203 14.45 11.15 -3.66
C SER A 203 13.09 11.40 -3.02
N ASN A 204 12.91 12.59 -2.44
CA ASN A 204 11.63 13.04 -1.90
C ASN A 204 10.55 13.18 -2.98
N GLU A 205 10.93 13.48 -4.23
CA GLU A 205 9.99 13.55 -5.37
C GLU A 205 9.46 12.16 -5.74
N ILE A 206 10.35 11.16 -5.75
CA ILE A 206 9.98 9.76 -6.00
C ILE A 206 9.12 9.25 -4.84
N LEU A 207 9.53 9.52 -3.58
CA LEU A 207 8.77 9.09 -2.41
C LEU A 207 7.36 9.71 -2.37
N SER A 208 7.21 10.98 -2.75
CA SER A 208 5.91 11.63 -2.84
C SER A 208 4.99 10.96 -3.86
N THR A 209 5.53 10.64 -5.05
CA THR A 209 4.77 9.95 -6.09
C THR A 209 4.43 8.51 -5.67
N ALA A 210 5.40 7.81 -5.07
CA ALA A 210 5.21 6.44 -4.58
C ALA A 210 4.15 6.36 -3.47
N ALA A 211 4.04 7.39 -2.61
CA ALA A 211 2.96 7.46 -1.62
C ALA A 211 1.59 7.57 -2.31
N GLY A 212 1.46 8.38 -3.37
CA GLY A 212 0.22 8.48 -4.13
C GLY A 212 -0.17 7.18 -4.87
N ILE A 213 0.80 6.37 -5.31
CA ILE A 213 0.53 5.03 -5.85
C ILE A 213 0.10 4.09 -4.72
N HIS A 214 0.84 4.09 -3.61
CA HIS A 214 0.57 3.24 -2.45
C HIS A 214 -0.86 3.38 -1.89
N SER A 215 -1.44 4.59 -1.90
CA SER A 215 -2.85 4.76 -1.51
C SER A 215 -3.82 4.20 -2.55
N VAL A 216 -3.50 4.29 -3.84
CA VAL A 216 -4.32 3.68 -4.91
C VAL A 216 -4.32 2.15 -4.80
N GLU A 217 -3.16 1.53 -4.57
CA GLU A 217 -3.05 0.10 -4.23
C GLU A 217 -3.96 -0.28 -3.06
N ALA A 218 -3.98 0.55 -2.02
CA ALA A 218 -4.79 0.31 -0.84
C ALA A 218 -6.30 0.45 -1.13
N ARG A 219 -6.69 1.37 -2.03
CA ARG A 219 -8.09 1.49 -2.50
C ARG A 219 -8.52 0.30 -3.33
N HIS A 220 -7.67 -0.20 -4.23
CA HIS A 220 -7.90 -1.43 -4.99
C HIS A 220 -8.04 -2.63 -4.03
N ALA A 221 -7.11 -2.76 -3.06
CA ALA A 221 -7.14 -3.80 -2.04
C ALA A 221 -8.43 -3.75 -1.20
N SER A 222 -8.91 -2.55 -0.85
CA SER A 222 -10.18 -2.36 -0.13
C SER A 222 -11.37 -2.90 -0.91
N PHE A 223 -11.47 -2.51 -2.18
CA PHE A 223 -12.51 -2.99 -3.09
C PHE A 223 -12.45 -4.51 -3.26
N LEU A 224 -11.26 -5.06 -3.53
CA LEU A 224 -11.09 -6.49 -3.75
C LEU A 224 -11.33 -7.31 -2.48
N ASN A 225 -10.98 -6.79 -1.31
CA ASN A 225 -11.37 -7.38 -0.03
C ASN A 225 -12.89 -7.44 0.10
N LEU A 226 -13.59 -6.32 -0.14
CA LEU A 226 -15.05 -6.22 -0.04
C LEU A 226 -15.75 -7.22 -0.94
N VAL A 227 -15.43 -7.24 -2.24
CA VAL A 227 -16.10 -8.13 -3.21
C VAL A 227 -15.79 -9.61 -3.00
N ASN A 228 -14.72 -9.92 -2.26
CA ASN A 228 -14.42 -11.27 -1.77
C ASN A 228 -15.06 -11.59 -0.42
N SER A 229 -15.94 -10.71 0.09
CA SER A 229 -16.65 -10.85 1.37
C SER A 229 -15.74 -10.82 2.61
N ASP A 230 -14.57 -10.19 2.52
CA ASP A 230 -13.69 -9.91 3.65
C ASP A 230 -13.86 -8.45 4.12
N SER A 231 -13.24 -8.09 5.25
CA SER A 231 -13.21 -6.68 5.68
C SER A 231 -12.41 -5.84 4.67
N PRO A 232 -12.94 -4.71 4.16
CA PRO A 232 -12.21 -3.83 3.24
C PRO A 232 -10.89 -3.34 3.85
N PHE A 233 -10.91 -3.07 5.16
CA PHE A 233 -9.81 -2.65 6.01
C PHE A 233 -9.69 -3.63 7.19
N PRO A 234 -8.86 -4.68 7.09
CA PRO A 234 -8.80 -5.72 8.11
C PRO A 234 -8.00 -5.33 9.36
N ASN A 235 -7.15 -4.30 9.26
CA ASN A 235 -6.28 -3.84 10.34
C ASN A 235 -6.37 -2.32 10.48
N ALA A 236 -6.11 -1.80 11.68
CA ALA A 236 -5.92 -0.38 11.92
C ALA A 236 -4.56 0.13 11.41
N VAL A 237 -3.55 -0.74 11.29
CA VAL A 237 -2.27 -0.38 10.67
C VAL A 237 -1.86 -1.56 9.81
N ASP A 238 -1.69 -1.33 8.51
CA ASP A 238 -1.21 -2.38 7.61
C ASP A 238 0.28 -2.67 7.81
N GLU A 239 0.65 -3.93 7.61
CA GLU A 239 2.03 -4.39 7.78
C GLU A 239 2.82 -4.25 6.48
N ALA A 240 3.92 -3.49 6.52
CA ALA A 240 4.93 -3.50 5.48
C ALA A 240 5.63 -4.86 5.38
N LYS A 241 6.05 -5.26 4.17
CA LYS A 241 6.84 -6.48 3.94
C LYS A 241 8.21 -6.13 3.38
N SER A 242 9.21 -6.93 3.72
CA SER A 242 10.51 -6.79 3.06
C SER A 242 10.41 -7.13 1.57
N MET A 243 11.27 -6.52 0.76
CA MET A 243 11.33 -6.81 -0.68
C MET A 243 11.56 -8.31 -0.95
N GLU A 244 12.31 -9.02 -0.09
CA GLU A 244 12.52 -10.48 -0.19
C GLU A 244 11.21 -11.25 0.00
N GLU A 245 10.43 -10.93 1.04
CA GLU A 245 9.13 -11.57 1.29
C GLU A 245 8.15 -11.30 0.15
N VAL A 246 8.13 -10.08 -0.38
CA VAL A 246 7.29 -9.72 -1.52
C VAL A 246 7.70 -10.49 -2.78
N LEU A 247 9.00 -10.56 -3.09
CA LEU A 247 9.49 -11.32 -4.24
C LEU A 247 9.24 -12.83 -4.08
N GLU A 248 9.22 -13.36 -2.85
CA GLU A 248 8.82 -14.75 -2.60
C GLU A 248 7.33 -14.98 -2.93
N ILE A 249 6.46 -14.01 -2.65
CA ILE A 249 5.03 -14.06 -3.00
C ILE A 249 4.85 -13.91 -4.52
N ALA A 250 5.37 -12.84 -5.10
CA ALA A 250 5.28 -12.53 -6.53
C ALA A 250 5.91 -13.63 -7.41
N GLY A 251 7.03 -14.20 -6.96
CA GLY A 251 7.76 -15.29 -7.60
C GLY A 251 6.95 -16.57 -7.80
N GLN A 252 5.81 -16.74 -7.12
CA GLN A 252 4.93 -17.88 -7.32
C GLN A 252 4.18 -17.84 -8.67
N PHE A 253 4.05 -16.65 -9.25
CA PHE A 253 3.36 -16.42 -10.52
C PHE A 253 4.29 -16.35 -11.73
N ILE A 254 5.59 -16.13 -11.51
CA ILE A 254 6.57 -15.97 -12.59
C ILE A 254 7.00 -17.36 -13.14
N THR A 255 6.90 -17.54 -14.45
CA THR A 255 7.21 -18.80 -15.16
C THR A 255 8.43 -18.73 -16.06
N SER A 256 8.84 -17.52 -16.49
CA SER A 256 10.09 -17.30 -17.21
C SER A 256 11.32 -17.41 -16.30
N GLU A 257 12.46 -17.85 -16.84
CA GLU A 257 13.75 -17.64 -16.17
C GLU A 257 14.00 -16.13 -16.15
N MET A 258 13.82 -15.49 -14.99
CA MET A 258 14.24 -14.11 -14.78
C MET A 258 15.70 -14.02 -15.21
N GLY A 259 16.02 -13.16 -16.20
CA GLY A 259 17.41 -12.82 -16.47
C GLY A 259 18.04 -12.33 -15.17
N ASP A 260 19.33 -12.61 -14.94
CA ASP A 260 20.10 -12.10 -13.81
C ASP A 260 20.04 -10.55 -13.82
N SER A 261 18.96 -9.96 -13.32
CA SER A 261 18.96 -8.61 -12.82
C SER A 261 19.66 -8.74 -11.48
N GLU A 262 20.94 -8.36 -11.46
CA GLU A 262 21.68 -8.25 -10.22
C GLU A 262 20.92 -7.25 -9.35
N THR A 263 20.07 -7.74 -8.46
CA THR A 263 19.37 -6.92 -7.47
C THR A 263 20.45 -6.55 -6.45
N PRO A 264 21.01 -5.33 -6.45
CA PRO A 264 21.98 -4.94 -5.47
C PRO A 264 21.18 -4.47 -4.25
N MET A 265 20.50 -5.41 -3.59
CA MET A 265 19.66 -5.13 -2.43
C MET A 265 20.45 -5.49 -1.19
N THR A 266 21.38 -4.62 -0.75
CA THR A 266 21.99 -4.71 0.60
C THR A 266 23.03 -3.64 0.93
N GLU A 267 23.23 -2.58 0.15
CA GLU A 267 24.08 -1.50 0.67
C GLU A 267 23.29 -0.70 1.71
N ASP A 268 23.76 -0.76 2.95
CA ASP A 268 23.40 0.10 4.08
C ASP A 268 23.77 1.54 3.69
N ARG A 269 22.86 2.21 2.99
CA ARG A 269 23.08 3.56 2.44
C ARG A 269 22.66 4.59 3.48
N PRO A 270 23.48 5.60 3.77
CA PRO A 270 23.00 6.75 4.52
C PRO A 270 21.95 7.48 3.68
N ILE A 271 20.69 7.44 4.12
CA ILE A 271 19.57 8.13 3.50
C ILE A 271 19.35 9.44 4.27
N GLU A 272 19.50 10.58 3.60
CA GLU A 272 19.10 11.89 4.15
C GLU A 272 17.83 12.36 3.43
N ARG A 273 16.66 11.91 3.90
CA ARG A 273 15.33 12.31 3.40
C ARG A 273 14.87 13.69 3.88
N LYS A 274 15.61 14.33 4.78
CA LYS A 274 15.12 15.54 5.45
C LYS A 274 14.95 16.69 4.45
N GLN A 275 13.74 17.27 4.39
CA GLN A 275 13.57 18.59 3.78
C GLN A 275 14.53 19.60 4.43
N GLU A 276 15.00 20.60 3.67
CA GLU A 276 15.82 21.70 4.21
C GLU A 276 14.95 22.67 5.06
N ASP A 277 14.24 22.15 6.04
CA ASP A 277 13.45 22.91 7.00
C ASP A 277 13.77 22.53 8.46
N ASP A 278 13.23 23.32 9.39
CA ASP A 278 13.38 23.11 10.83
C ASP A 278 12.32 22.14 11.39
N THR A 279 11.51 21.50 10.54
CA THR A 279 10.45 20.57 10.96
C THR A 279 11.10 19.29 11.48
N SER A 280 10.69 18.85 12.67
CA SER A 280 11.13 17.59 13.26
C SER A 280 10.10 16.48 13.05
N ASP A 281 10.51 15.22 13.16
CA ASP A 281 9.57 14.09 13.12
C ASP A 281 8.50 14.21 14.22
N VAL A 282 8.82 14.81 15.37
CA VAL A 282 7.85 15.09 16.44
C VAL A 282 6.81 16.14 16.01
N ASP A 283 7.20 17.13 15.21
CA ASP A 283 6.26 18.11 14.66
C ASP A 283 5.34 17.46 13.62
N ILE A 284 5.87 16.57 12.78
CA ILE A 284 5.10 15.82 11.77
C ILE A 284 4.12 14.86 12.44
N LEU A 285 4.56 14.15 13.49
CA LEU A 285 3.70 13.26 14.26
C LEU A 285 2.58 14.02 14.97
N ASN A 286 2.85 15.20 15.52
CA ASN A 286 1.80 16.03 16.13
C ASN A 286 0.85 16.64 15.08
N TYR A 287 1.35 16.92 13.88
CA TYR A 287 0.51 17.28 12.74
C TYR A 287 -0.45 16.13 12.39
N ALA A 288 0.05 14.91 12.20
CA ALA A 288 -0.78 13.73 11.95
C ALA A 288 -1.77 13.49 13.10
N LEU A 289 -1.31 13.53 14.36
CA LEU A 289 -2.14 13.35 15.55
C LEU A 289 -3.28 14.38 15.65
N THR A 290 -3.07 15.60 15.12
CA THR A 290 -4.15 16.60 15.05
C THR A 290 -5.28 16.12 14.12
N LEU A 291 -4.95 15.49 13.00
CA LEU A 291 -5.93 14.93 12.06
C LEU A 291 -6.61 13.69 12.63
N GLU A 292 -5.84 12.78 13.24
CA GLU A 292 -6.41 11.59 13.90
C GLU A 292 -7.38 11.95 15.02
N HIS A 293 -7.10 13.02 15.79
CA HIS A 293 -8.04 13.51 16.79
C HIS A 293 -9.34 14.04 16.15
N LEU A 294 -9.25 14.69 15.00
CA LEU A 294 -10.41 15.20 14.25
C LEU A 294 -11.27 14.03 13.75
N GLU A 295 -10.66 13.02 13.13
CA GLU A 295 -11.37 11.85 12.57
C GLU A 295 -11.92 10.92 13.66
N ASN A 296 -11.14 10.65 14.71
CA ASN A 296 -11.62 9.90 15.87
C ASN A 296 -12.83 10.59 16.54
N ALA A 297 -12.76 11.92 16.73
CA ALA A 297 -13.90 12.67 17.27
C ALA A 297 -15.11 12.63 16.34
N PHE A 298 -14.89 12.78 15.03
CA PHE A 298 -15.92 12.71 14.01
C PHE A 298 -16.72 11.39 14.07
N TYR A 299 -16.02 10.24 14.06
CA TYR A 299 -16.68 8.93 14.12
C TYR A 299 -17.30 8.65 15.48
N ARG A 300 -16.58 8.94 16.57
CA ARG A 300 -17.10 8.76 17.93
C ARG A 300 -18.42 9.50 18.13
N ASP A 301 -18.47 10.77 17.75
CA ASP A 301 -19.63 11.63 18.00
C ASP A 301 -20.76 11.34 16.98
N GLY A 302 -20.42 11.06 15.71
CA GLY A 302 -21.39 10.72 14.67
C GLY A 302 -22.10 9.39 14.92
N LEU A 303 -21.35 8.38 15.37
CA LEU A 303 -21.91 7.06 15.72
C LEU A 303 -22.69 7.07 17.05
N GLU A 304 -22.44 8.04 17.93
CA GLU A 304 -23.32 8.29 19.08
C GLU A 304 -24.61 9.01 18.64
N MET A 305 -24.52 9.92 17.66
CA MET A 305 -25.63 10.74 17.19
C MET A 305 -26.66 9.95 16.37
N PHE A 306 -26.22 9.07 15.47
CA PHE A 306 -27.09 8.33 14.56
C PHE A 306 -27.18 6.86 14.95
N SER A 307 -28.40 6.33 15.00
CA SER A 307 -28.60 4.90 15.19
C SER A 307 -28.24 4.10 13.94
N ASN A 308 -27.91 2.81 14.10
CA ASN A 308 -27.70 1.90 12.97
C ASN A 308 -28.86 1.92 11.98
N ASP A 309 -30.12 2.04 12.46
CA ASP A 309 -31.29 2.13 11.57
C ASP A 309 -31.31 3.41 10.74
N GLU A 310 -30.86 4.54 11.28
CA GLU A 310 -30.74 5.79 10.54
C GLU A 310 -29.61 5.72 9.49
N LEU A 311 -28.45 5.16 9.85
CA LEU A 311 -27.33 4.95 8.93
C LEU A 311 -27.71 4.03 7.76
N MET A 312 -28.35 2.88 8.06
CA MET A 312 -28.79 1.90 7.05
C MET A 312 -29.90 2.40 6.13
N ASN A 313 -30.63 3.45 6.52
CA ASN A 313 -31.76 3.99 5.75
C ASN A 313 -31.54 5.45 5.33
N ALA A 314 -30.28 5.92 5.33
CA ALA A 314 -29.93 7.23 4.80
C ALA A 314 -30.23 7.31 3.29
N ASP A 315 -30.58 8.51 2.81
CA ASP A 315 -30.83 8.72 1.38
C ASP A 315 -29.56 8.42 0.55
N ALA A 316 -28.37 8.72 1.08
CA ALA A 316 -27.09 8.46 0.43
C ALA A 316 -26.89 6.99 0.04
N VAL A 317 -27.43 6.05 0.84
CA VAL A 317 -27.25 4.61 0.63
C VAL A 317 -28.48 3.93 0.04
N SER A 318 -29.49 4.69 -0.38
CA SER A 318 -30.80 4.15 -0.77
C SER A 318 -30.79 3.27 -2.03
N ASP A 319 -29.77 3.42 -2.88
CA ASP A 319 -29.57 2.61 -4.09
C ASP A 319 -28.92 1.25 -3.81
N PHE A 320 -28.35 1.06 -2.62
CA PHE A 320 -27.75 -0.21 -2.21
C PHE A 320 -28.78 -1.21 -1.69
N ASN A 321 -28.54 -2.50 -1.95
CA ASN A 321 -29.40 -3.57 -1.44
C ASN A 321 -29.29 -3.70 0.09
N GLU A 322 -30.26 -4.39 0.69
CA GLU A 322 -30.32 -4.58 2.15
C GLU A 322 -29.05 -5.23 2.71
N SER A 323 -28.45 -6.20 2.00
CA SER A 323 -27.20 -6.85 2.42
C SER A 323 -26.06 -5.86 2.62
N VAL A 324 -25.84 -4.95 1.66
CA VAL A 324 -24.79 -3.92 1.76
C VAL A 324 -25.09 -2.94 2.88
N ARG A 325 -26.34 -2.44 2.94
CA ARG A 325 -26.74 -1.49 3.99
C ARG A 325 -26.53 -2.07 5.39
N MET A 326 -26.82 -3.35 5.61
CA MET A 326 -26.61 -4.01 6.90
C MET A 326 -25.14 -4.10 7.35
N MET A 327 -24.17 -4.04 6.43
CA MET A 327 -22.74 -4.08 6.79
C MET A 327 -22.21 -2.70 7.20
N LEU A 328 -22.86 -1.61 6.76
CA LEU A 328 -22.34 -0.25 6.93
C LEU A 328 -22.12 0.18 8.38
N PRO A 329 -23.03 -0.07 9.35
CA PRO A 329 -22.78 0.35 10.73
C PRO A 329 -21.55 -0.34 11.35
N ASP A 330 -21.32 -1.61 11.04
CA ASP A 330 -20.16 -2.36 11.54
C ASP A 330 -18.87 -1.87 10.88
N HIS A 331 -18.90 -1.54 9.58
CA HIS A 331 -17.78 -0.91 8.89
C HIS A 331 -17.43 0.46 9.47
N LEU A 332 -18.41 1.36 9.66
CA LEU A 332 -18.16 2.67 10.25
C LEU A 332 -17.66 2.57 11.70
N ALA A 333 -18.16 1.63 12.49
CA ALA A 333 -17.66 1.38 13.83
C ALA A 333 -16.21 0.90 13.81
N THR A 334 -15.85 0.06 12.84
CA THR A 334 -14.46 -0.39 12.66
C THR A 334 -13.53 0.75 12.26
N VAL A 335 -13.99 1.66 11.38
CA VAL A 335 -13.24 2.90 11.05
C VAL A 335 -13.00 3.73 12.31
N GLY A 336 -14.06 4.00 13.10
CA GLY A 336 -13.90 4.72 14.37
C GLY A 336 -12.95 4.04 15.38
N ASP A 337 -12.94 2.70 15.41
CA ASP A 337 -11.97 1.92 16.22
C ASP A 337 -10.53 2.06 15.68
N HIS A 338 -10.35 2.18 14.36
CA HIS A 338 -9.05 2.43 13.74
C HIS A 338 -8.54 3.83 14.07
N GLU A 339 -9.36 4.87 13.92
CA GLU A 339 -8.95 6.25 14.26
C GLU A 339 -8.56 6.40 15.73
N ALA A 340 -9.29 5.73 16.63
CA ALA A 340 -8.91 5.67 18.04
C ALA A 340 -7.53 4.99 18.25
N ALA A 341 -7.24 3.93 17.48
CA ALA A 341 -5.96 3.24 17.54
C ALA A 341 -4.82 4.09 16.96
N HIS A 342 -5.06 4.87 15.90
CA HIS A 342 -4.10 5.82 15.34
C HIS A 342 -3.73 6.90 16.35
N VAL A 343 -4.73 7.52 17.00
CA VAL A 343 -4.52 8.49 18.10
C VAL A 343 -3.63 7.90 19.19
N ASP A 344 -3.93 6.69 19.65
CA ASP A 344 -3.14 6.01 20.68
C ASP A 344 -1.69 5.76 20.23
N ALA A 345 -1.50 5.27 18.99
CA ALA A 345 -0.20 4.96 18.44
C ALA A 345 0.68 6.21 18.25
N LEU A 346 0.12 7.28 17.68
CA LEU A 346 0.84 8.54 17.46
C LEU A 346 1.16 9.23 18.79
N SER A 347 0.19 9.27 19.73
CA SER A 347 0.41 9.85 21.07
C SER A 347 1.54 9.14 21.83
N GLN A 348 1.57 7.80 21.74
CA GLN A 348 2.63 7.00 22.34
C GLN A 348 3.98 7.29 21.66
N THR A 349 4.02 7.32 20.33
CA THR A 349 5.26 7.59 19.57
C THR A 349 5.83 8.98 19.85
N VAL A 350 4.99 10.01 19.88
CA VAL A 350 5.41 11.37 20.26
C VAL A 350 6.02 11.39 21.66
N SER A 351 5.39 10.70 22.62
CA SER A 351 5.88 10.61 23.99
C SER A 351 7.22 9.87 24.09
N ASP A 352 7.38 8.77 23.35
CA ASP A 352 8.61 7.96 23.34
C ASP A 352 9.80 8.72 22.73
N LEU A 353 9.55 9.62 21.79
CA LEU A 353 10.54 10.55 21.23
C LEU A 353 10.82 11.76 22.15
N GLY A 354 10.17 11.84 23.31
CA GLY A 354 10.32 12.93 24.28
C GLY A 354 9.58 14.22 23.91
N GLY A 355 8.67 14.14 22.93
CA GLY A 355 7.73 15.19 22.58
C GLY A 355 6.57 15.27 23.58
N THR A 356 5.69 16.25 23.36
CA THR A 356 4.39 16.34 24.04
C THR A 356 3.31 16.12 22.98
N PRO A 357 2.47 15.07 23.11
CA PRO A 357 1.34 14.87 22.21
C PRO A 357 0.40 16.08 22.25
N VAL A 358 -0.06 16.51 21.08
CA VAL A 358 -1.14 17.50 20.96
C VAL A 358 -2.41 16.93 21.60
N GLU A 359 -3.20 17.79 22.23
CA GLU A 359 -4.48 17.40 22.83
C GLU A 359 -5.60 17.53 21.79
N GLU A 360 -6.66 16.73 21.94
CA GLU A 360 -7.89 16.83 21.13
C GLU A 360 -8.50 18.24 21.23
N ALA A 361 -8.87 18.83 20.09
CA ALA A 361 -9.53 20.13 20.03
C ALA A 361 -11.07 20.00 20.13
N GLU A 362 -11.78 21.13 20.18
CA GLU A 362 -13.24 21.14 20.05
C GLU A 362 -13.66 21.29 18.57
N TYR A 363 -14.55 20.41 18.10
CA TYR A 363 -14.94 20.35 16.70
C TYR A 363 -16.43 20.68 16.45
N ASP A 364 -16.72 21.26 15.28
CA ASP A 364 -18.06 21.41 14.70
C ASP A 364 -18.06 20.94 13.25
N PHE A 365 -18.66 19.78 13.02
CA PHE A 365 -18.71 19.13 11.71
C PHE A 365 -19.90 19.57 10.85
N GLY A 366 -20.87 20.30 11.42
CA GLY A 366 -21.99 20.88 10.68
C GLY A 366 -22.99 19.91 10.02
N TYR A 367 -22.86 18.59 10.20
CA TYR A 367 -23.85 17.63 9.70
C TYR A 367 -25.07 17.53 10.63
N GLU A 368 -26.26 17.37 10.05
CA GLU A 368 -27.51 17.15 10.79
C GLU A 368 -28.17 15.81 10.45
N THR A 369 -27.75 15.18 9.35
CA THR A 369 -28.34 13.95 8.80
C THR A 369 -27.29 12.88 8.53
N PRO A 370 -27.66 11.58 8.50
CA PRO A 370 -26.76 10.51 8.11
C PRO A 370 -26.12 10.70 6.72
N SER A 371 -26.86 11.25 5.76
CA SER A 371 -26.32 11.52 4.41
C SER A 371 -25.24 12.61 4.44
N GLU A 372 -25.40 13.65 5.25
CA GLU A 372 -24.37 14.67 5.45
C GLU A 372 -23.16 14.10 6.20
N PHE A 373 -23.38 13.23 7.19
CA PHE A 373 -22.32 12.48 7.86
C PHE A 373 -21.49 11.67 6.86
N TYR A 374 -22.11 10.88 5.99
CA TYR A 374 -21.39 10.14 4.94
C TYR A 374 -20.57 11.04 4.00
N ALA A 375 -21.09 12.22 3.67
CA ALA A 375 -20.39 13.17 2.81
C ALA A 375 -19.18 13.80 3.52
N VAL A 376 -19.30 14.14 4.81
CA VAL A 376 -18.19 14.66 5.62
C VAL A 376 -17.14 13.57 5.85
N ALA A 377 -17.56 12.33 6.16
CA ALA A 377 -16.67 11.18 6.32
C ALA A 377 -15.79 11.00 5.07
N ARG A 378 -16.40 10.95 3.88
CA ARG A 378 -15.67 10.88 2.62
C ARG A 378 -14.67 12.02 2.46
N ALA A 379 -15.04 13.25 2.82
CA ALA A 379 -14.17 14.41 2.66
C ALA A 379 -12.96 14.36 3.62
N LEU A 380 -13.19 13.96 4.88
CA LEU A 380 -12.12 13.81 5.87
C LEU A 380 -11.12 12.75 5.44
N GLU A 381 -11.60 11.56 5.09
CA GLU A 381 -10.76 10.40 4.78
C GLU A 381 -9.90 10.60 3.53
N ASN A 382 -10.46 11.22 2.48
CA ASN A 382 -9.65 11.61 1.33
C ASN A 382 -8.65 12.74 1.67
N THR A 383 -8.95 13.60 2.64
CA THR A 383 -8.00 14.60 3.15
C THR A 383 -6.89 13.92 3.97
N GLY A 384 -7.23 12.91 4.79
CA GLY A 384 -6.28 12.07 5.53
C GLY A 384 -5.27 11.39 4.59
N VAL A 385 -5.76 10.73 3.53
CA VAL A 385 -4.92 10.15 2.47
C VAL A 385 -3.93 11.18 1.91
N ALA A 386 -4.44 12.32 1.44
CA ALA A 386 -3.59 13.36 0.84
C ALA A 386 -2.60 13.97 1.85
N ALA A 387 -2.99 14.07 3.13
CA ALA A 387 -2.16 14.59 4.21
C ALA A 387 -0.98 13.67 4.54
N TYR A 388 -1.22 12.37 4.67
CA TYR A 388 -0.17 11.38 4.89
C TYR A 388 0.80 11.30 3.71
N ALA A 389 0.27 11.25 2.48
CA ALA A 389 1.08 11.26 1.27
C ALA A 389 1.98 12.50 1.17
N GLY A 390 1.43 13.69 1.46
CA GLY A 390 2.17 14.96 1.43
C GLY A 390 3.18 15.13 2.56
N ALA A 391 2.94 14.49 3.72
CA ALA A 391 3.86 14.53 4.85
C ALA A 391 5.00 13.50 4.73
N ALA A 392 4.80 12.37 4.02
CA ALA A 392 5.76 11.28 3.93
C ALA A 392 7.19 11.71 3.55
N PRO A 393 7.42 12.61 2.57
CA PRO A 393 8.76 13.08 2.23
C PRO A 393 9.43 13.96 3.29
N SER A 394 8.71 14.36 4.34
CA SER A 394 9.25 15.16 5.45
C SER A 394 9.75 14.29 6.61
N VAL A 395 9.38 13.00 6.63
CA VAL A 395 9.73 12.08 7.73
C VAL A 395 11.17 11.59 7.57
N SER A 396 12.00 11.87 8.57
CA SER A 396 13.43 11.51 8.54
C SER A 396 13.71 10.12 9.09
N ASN A 397 12.93 9.66 10.06
CA ASN A 397 13.09 8.35 10.68
C ASN A 397 12.31 7.26 9.93
N ASP A 398 13.02 6.24 9.49
CA ASP A 398 12.50 5.12 8.69
C ASP A 398 11.44 4.29 9.41
N ASP A 399 11.58 4.09 10.73
CA ASP A 399 10.59 3.37 11.53
C ASP A 399 9.29 4.19 11.62
N ILE A 400 9.39 5.52 11.71
CA ILE A 400 8.23 6.42 11.70
C ILE A 400 7.59 6.44 10.32
N LEU A 401 8.39 6.53 9.25
CA LEU A 401 7.88 6.52 7.88
C LEU A 401 7.11 5.23 7.58
N ASN A 402 7.67 4.09 7.98
CA ASN A 402 7.03 2.79 7.78
C ASN A 402 5.68 2.70 8.53
N ALA A 403 5.66 3.09 9.81
CA ALA A 403 4.42 3.12 10.59
C ALA A 403 3.37 4.08 10.00
N ALA A 404 3.79 5.27 9.56
CA ALA A 404 2.92 6.25 8.93
C ALA A 404 2.33 5.74 7.60
N LEU A 405 3.10 4.99 6.81
CA LEU A 405 2.60 4.35 5.60
C LEU A 405 1.59 3.24 5.91
N GLY A 406 1.76 2.51 7.01
CA GLY A 406 0.76 1.54 7.47
C GLY A 406 -0.58 2.16 7.86
N ILE A 407 -0.59 3.40 8.39
CA ILE A 407 -1.82 4.18 8.63
C ILE A 407 -2.35 4.72 7.29
N HIS A 408 -1.47 5.30 6.47
CA HIS A 408 -1.83 5.87 5.17
C HIS A 408 -2.61 4.91 4.26
N SER A 409 -2.24 3.63 4.18
CA SER A 409 -3.01 2.64 3.41
C SER A 409 -4.38 2.38 4.03
N VAL A 410 -4.51 2.43 5.36
CA VAL A 410 -5.79 2.25 6.05
C VAL A 410 -6.72 3.41 5.76
N GLU A 411 -6.24 4.66 5.80
CA GLU A 411 -6.99 5.85 5.35
C GLU A 411 -7.51 5.66 3.91
N ALA A 412 -6.64 5.17 3.02
CA ALA A 412 -7.01 4.95 1.64
C ALA A 412 -8.07 3.84 1.47
N ARG A 413 -8.02 2.80 2.31
CA ARG A 413 -9.05 1.75 2.34
C ARG A 413 -10.40 2.28 2.85
N HIS A 414 -10.40 3.11 3.88
CA HIS A 414 -11.60 3.78 4.40
C HIS A 414 -12.19 4.70 3.32
N ALA A 415 -11.35 5.54 2.71
CA ALA A 415 -11.73 6.45 1.64
C ALA A 415 -12.31 5.70 0.42
N SER A 416 -11.81 4.52 0.09
CA SER A 416 -12.35 3.65 -0.98
C SER A 416 -13.81 3.27 -0.72
N LEU A 417 -14.12 2.76 0.49
CA LEU A 417 -15.49 2.41 0.87
C LEU A 417 -16.40 3.64 0.88
N LEU A 418 -15.93 4.77 1.42
CA LEU A 418 -16.72 5.98 1.55
C LEU A 418 -16.96 6.69 0.22
N ASN A 419 -16.03 6.57 -0.73
CA ASN A 419 -16.26 6.97 -2.12
C ASN A 419 -17.42 6.16 -2.72
N GLU A 420 -17.36 4.83 -2.62
CA GLU A 420 -18.42 3.96 -3.17
C GLU A 420 -19.79 4.27 -2.55
N ILE A 421 -19.86 4.38 -1.21
CA ILE A 421 -21.10 4.72 -0.48
C ILE A 421 -21.71 6.05 -0.96
N ASN A 422 -20.88 7.00 -1.37
CA ASN A 422 -21.32 8.30 -1.86
C ASN A 422 -21.50 8.35 -3.39
N MET A 423 -21.61 7.18 -4.05
CA MET A 423 -21.82 7.04 -5.50
C MET A 423 -20.68 7.62 -6.35
N GLU A 424 -19.47 7.62 -5.79
CA GLU A 424 -18.23 7.94 -6.48
C GLU A 424 -17.44 6.66 -6.72
N THR A 425 -16.49 6.69 -7.66
CA THR A 425 -15.58 5.55 -7.86
C THR A 425 -14.68 5.34 -6.63
N PRO A 426 -14.49 4.09 -6.16
CA PRO A 426 -13.67 3.78 -4.99
C PRO A 426 -12.21 4.30 -5.11
N PHE A 427 -11.68 4.29 -6.32
CA PHE A 427 -10.35 4.75 -6.70
C PHE A 427 -10.47 5.64 -7.95
N PRO A 428 -10.65 6.96 -7.78
CA PRO A 428 -10.91 7.87 -8.90
C PRO A 428 -9.71 8.14 -9.80
N ASP A 429 -8.52 8.08 -9.22
CA ASP A 429 -7.28 8.49 -9.86
C ASP A 429 -6.26 7.36 -9.79
N GLY A 430 -5.39 7.25 -10.80
CA GLY A 430 -4.30 6.27 -10.80
C GLY A 430 -3.15 6.65 -9.87
N VAL A 431 -3.05 7.91 -9.43
CA VAL A 431 -2.12 8.35 -8.40
C VAL A 431 -2.87 9.38 -7.56
N ASP A 432 -3.03 9.15 -6.26
CA ASP A 432 -3.64 10.15 -5.39
C ASP A 432 -2.69 11.35 -5.22
N GLU A 433 -3.24 12.56 -5.36
CA GLU A 433 -2.47 13.79 -5.26
C GLU A 433 -2.21 14.16 -3.78
N PRO A 434 -0.95 14.40 -3.39
CA PRO A 434 -0.62 14.81 -2.03
C PRO A 434 -1.06 16.27 -1.76
N MET A 435 -1.39 16.57 -0.51
CA MET A 435 -1.64 17.94 -0.05
C MET A 435 -0.51 18.42 0.84
N THR A 436 -0.14 19.70 0.71
CA THR A 436 0.76 20.35 1.67
C THR A 436 0.08 20.50 3.03
N MET A 437 0.85 20.54 4.12
CA MET A 437 0.31 20.78 5.47
C MET A 437 -0.55 22.05 5.55
N SER A 438 -0.23 23.09 4.77
CA SER A 438 -1.03 24.31 4.70
C SER A 438 -2.38 24.12 4.02
N GLU A 439 -2.46 23.32 2.96
CA GLU A 439 -3.71 23.01 2.28
C GLU A 439 -4.58 22.13 3.16
N VAL A 440 -3.98 21.15 3.84
CA VAL A 440 -4.68 20.30 4.81
C VAL A 440 -5.19 21.15 5.97
N GLN A 441 -4.41 22.09 6.49
CA GLN A 441 -4.86 23.00 7.53
C GLN A 441 -6.04 23.88 7.07
N GLU A 442 -6.06 24.31 5.81
CA GLU A 442 -7.20 25.06 5.25
C GLU A 442 -8.47 24.22 5.23
N VAL A 443 -8.37 22.92 4.89
CA VAL A 443 -9.50 21.99 4.87
C VAL A 443 -9.91 21.55 6.28
N ALA A 444 -9.02 20.95 7.06
CA ALA A 444 -9.31 20.43 8.40
C ALA A 444 -9.64 21.55 9.41
N GLY A 445 -8.99 22.70 9.28
CA GLY A 445 -9.18 23.85 10.18
C GLY A 445 -10.57 24.46 10.14
N GLN A 446 -11.39 24.14 9.12
CA GLN A 446 -12.79 24.60 9.07
C GLN A 446 -13.67 23.98 10.16
N PHE A 447 -13.27 22.82 10.70
CA PHE A 447 -14.01 22.08 11.72
C PHE A 447 -13.58 22.42 13.14
N ILE A 448 -12.46 23.12 13.32
CA ILE A 448 -11.88 23.40 14.64
C ILE A 448 -12.47 24.69 15.22
N VAL A 449 -13.10 24.61 16.41
CA VAL A 449 -13.81 25.73 17.06
C VAL A 449 -12.96 26.39 18.15
N GLU A 450 -12.28 25.61 18.99
CA GLU A 450 -11.35 26.09 20.03
C GLU A 450 -10.13 25.16 20.16
N ASN A 451 -8.95 25.74 20.44
CA ASN A 451 -7.66 25.06 20.66
C ASN A 451 -7.14 25.29 22.08
#